data_AF-A0A3C0L761-F1
#
_entry.id   AF-A0A3C0L761-F1
#
_cell.length_a   1.000
_cell.length_b   1.000
_cell.length_c   1.000
_cell.angle_alpha   90.00
_cell.angle_beta   90.00
_cell.angle_gamma   90.00
#
_symmetry.space_group_name_H-M   'P 1'
#
loop_
_entity.id
_entity.type
_entity.pdbx_description
1 polymer ?
#
loop_
_entity_poly.entity_id
_entity_poly.type
_entity_poly.pdbx_seq_one_letter_code
_entity_poly.pdbx_strand_id
1 'polypeptide(L)'
;MLPRLSKPVYGASFLAPLSTAIDQRLLLGAAIFGIGWGVSGLCPGPAIAGIAYLEPQIFGFLAAMLIGMRLADRLPSPSAKA
;
A
#
# COMPACT_ATOMS: atom_id res chain seq x y z
N MET A 1 -10.27 19.11 12.30
CA MET A 1 -11.45 18.25 12.53
C MET A 1 -12.32 18.32 11.28
N LEU A 2 -12.22 17.33 10.39
CA LEU A 2 -12.96 17.34 9.13
C LEU A 2 -14.44 16.98 9.38
N PRO A 3 -15.42 17.73 8.83
CA PRO A 3 -16.82 17.38 8.95
C PRO A 3 -17.11 16.05 8.24
N ARG A 4 -17.89 15.17 8.87
CA ARG A 4 -18.35 13.93 8.22
C ARG A 4 -19.32 14.28 7.10
N LEU A 5 -18.91 14.08 5.85
CA LEU A 5 -19.79 14.25 4.70
C LEU A 5 -20.72 13.04 4.55
N SER A 6 -22.03 13.29 4.53
CA SER A 6 -23.06 12.27 4.29
C SER A 6 -23.10 11.77 2.83
N LYS A 7 -22.52 12.53 1.91
CA LYS A 7 -22.40 12.18 0.48
C LYS A 7 -21.09 12.71 -0.11
N PRO A 8 -20.48 12.02 -1.08
CA PRO A 8 -19.30 12.55 -1.77
C PRO A 8 -19.61 13.87 -2.47
N VAL A 9 -18.67 14.82 -2.45
CA VAL A 9 -18.80 16.11 -3.16
C VAL A 9 -18.77 15.90 -4.66
N TYR A 10 -17.96 14.94 -5.12
CA TYR A 10 -17.89 14.46 -6.50
C TYR A 10 -18.03 12.94 -6.49
N GLY A 11 -19.13 12.43 -7.04
CA GLY A 11 -19.45 10.99 -7.11
C GLY A 11 -20.91 10.69 -6.76
N ALA A 12 -21.43 9.56 -7.22
CA ALA A 12 -22.81 9.13 -6.94
C ALA A 12 -22.96 8.53 -5.53
N SER A 13 -21.93 7.81 -5.07
CA SER A 13 -21.92 7.06 -3.82
C SER A 13 -20.47 6.95 -3.32
N PHE A 14 -20.29 6.71 -2.02
CA PHE A 14 -18.99 6.24 -1.53
C PHE A 14 -18.73 4.84 -2.09
N LEU A 15 -17.66 4.70 -2.89
CA LEU A 15 -17.16 3.42 -3.36
C LEU A 15 -16.47 2.71 -2.19
N ALA A 16 -17.27 2.05 -1.36
CA ALA A 16 -16.75 1.12 -0.37
C ALA A 16 -16.41 -0.22 -1.06
N PRO A 17 -15.32 -0.89 -0.68
CA PRO A 17 -15.05 -2.26 -1.12
C PRO A 17 -16.25 -3.17 -0.78
N LEU A 18 -16.73 -3.94 -1.76
CA LEU A 18 -17.85 -4.88 -1.58
C LEU A 18 -17.50 -6.05 -0.65
N SER A 19 -16.20 -6.33 -0.48
CA SER A 19 -15.70 -7.39 0.39
C SER A 19 -14.75 -6.82 1.44
N THR A 20 -15.07 -7.04 2.71
CA THR A 20 -14.24 -6.77 3.89
C THR A 20 -13.56 -8.03 4.42
N ALA A 21 -13.60 -9.12 3.66
CA ALA A 21 -12.96 -10.36 4.06
C ALA A 21 -11.44 -10.15 4.14
N ILE A 22 -10.91 -10.26 5.36
CA ILE A 22 -9.46 -10.28 5.57
C ILE A 22 -8.96 -11.67 5.19
N ASP A 23 -8.38 -11.79 4.01
CA ASP A 23 -7.76 -13.03 3.57
C ASP A 23 -6.34 -13.19 4.15
N GLN A 24 -5.87 -14.44 4.27
CA GLN A 24 -4.54 -14.73 4.84
C GLN A 24 -3.42 -14.06 4.04
N ARG A 25 -3.60 -13.86 2.74
CA ARG A 25 -2.60 -13.23 1.86
C ARG A 25 -2.48 -11.73 2.12
N LEU A 26 -3.59 -11.05 2.41
CA LEU A 26 -3.64 -9.65 2.84
C LEU A 26 -2.97 -9.50 4.20
N LEU A 27 -3.27 -10.40 5.15
CA LEU A 27 -2.68 -10.36 6.48
C LEU A 27 -1.16 -10.57 6.44
N LEU A 28 -0.69 -11.60 5.73
CA LEU A 28 0.73 -11.90 5.54
C LEU A 28 1.44 -10.77 4.78
N GLY A 29 0.84 -10.28 3.68
CA GLY A 29 1.39 -9.18 2.90
C GLY A 29 1.52 -7.89 3.70
N ALA A 30 0.47 -7.53 4.46
CA ALA A 30 0.50 -6.37 5.34
C ALA A 30 1.53 -6.50 6.46
N ALA A 31 1.69 -7.69 7.04
CA ALA A 31 2.69 -7.94 8.07
C ALA A 31 4.12 -7.80 7.53
N ILE A 32 4.44 -8.45 6.40
CA ILE A 32 5.77 -8.37 5.77
C ILE A 32 6.08 -6.93 5.35
N PHE A 33 5.11 -6.24 4.75
CA PHE A 33 5.27 -4.85 4.33
C PHE A 33 5.49 -3.92 5.54
N GLY A 34 4.69 -4.10 6.60
CA GLY A 34 4.84 -3.34 7.85
C GLY A 34 6.19 -3.56 8.53
N ILE A 35 6.69 -4.80 8.56
CA ILE A 35 8.03 -5.13 9.08
C ILE A 35 9.11 -4.45 8.24
N GLY A 36 9.02 -4.54 6.91
CA GLY A 36 9.97 -3.89 6.01
C GLY A 36 10.03 -2.37 6.23
N TRP A 37 8.88 -1.73 6.37
CA TRP A 37 8.81 -0.31 6.72
C TRP A 37 9.42 -0.05 8.11
N GLY A 38 8.99 -0.77 9.15
CA GLY A 38 9.49 -0.57 10.52
C GLY A 38 11.01 -0.71 10.65
N VAL A 39 11.61 -1.66 9.93
CA VAL A 39 13.07 -1.86 9.89
C VAL A 39 13.78 -0.77 9.10
N SER A 40 13.20 -0.32 7.98
CA SER A 40 13.80 0.72 7.14
C SER A 40 13.74 2.12 7.76
N GLY A 41 12.80 2.37 8.69
CA GLY A 41 12.52 3.71 9.21
C GLY A 41 11.92 4.67 8.18
N LEU A 42 11.59 4.20 6.97
CA LEU A 42 11.16 5.02 5.84
C LEU A 42 9.68 4.83 5.54
N CYS A 43 8.88 5.87 5.77
CA CYS A 43 7.48 5.86 5.38
C CYS A 43 7.34 6.00 3.86
N PRO A 44 6.49 5.19 3.19
CA PRO A 44 6.35 5.24 1.73
C PRO A 44 5.91 6.61 1.21
N GLY A 45 5.15 7.38 2.01
CA GLY A 45 4.74 8.75 1.65
C GLY A 45 5.93 9.73 1.57
N PRO A 46 6.69 9.93 2.67
CA PRO A 46 7.93 10.70 2.66
C PRO A 46 8.99 10.15 1.72
N ALA A 47 9.07 8.83 1.49
CA ALA A 47 10.05 8.26 0.57
C ALA A 47 9.80 8.72 -0.87
N ILE A 48 8.54 8.77 -1.33
CA ILE A 48 8.20 9.30 -2.66
C ILE A 48 8.49 10.81 -2.73
N ALA A 49 8.19 11.57 -1.68
CA ALA A 49 8.55 12.99 -1.62
C ALA A 49 10.07 13.21 -1.60
N GLY A 50 10.81 12.30 -0.96
CA GLY A 50 12.26 12.33 -0.81
C GLY A 50 13.03 12.06 -2.11
N ILE A 51 12.38 11.51 -3.14
CA ILE A 51 12.92 11.44 -4.51
C ILE A 51 13.32 12.84 -5.00
N ALA A 52 12.55 13.88 -4.63
CA ALA A 52 12.86 15.27 -4.98
C ALA A 52 14.17 15.79 -4.36
N TYR A 53 14.62 15.17 -3.28
CA TYR A 53 15.87 15.51 -2.58
C TYR A 53 17.07 14.65 -3.03
N LEU A 54 16.89 13.77 -4.03
CA LEU A 54 17.94 12.88 -4.58
C LEU A 54 18.70 12.07 -3.54
N GLU A 55 18.04 11.64 -2.46
CA GLU A 55 18.71 10.92 -1.38
C GLU A 55 19.00 9.45 -1.79
N PRO A 56 20.26 9.00 -1.80
CA PRO A 56 20.65 7.66 -2.26
C PRO A 56 19.97 6.50 -1.51
N GLN A 57 19.65 6.60 -0.22
CA GLN A 57 19.00 5.50 0.52
C GLN A 57 17.55 5.28 0.05
N ILE A 58 16.88 6.32 -0.45
CA ILE A 58 15.52 6.23 -1.00
C ILE A 58 15.49 5.38 -2.27
N PHE A 59 16.50 5.49 -3.13
CA PHE A 59 16.57 4.68 -4.35
C PHE A 59 16.69 3.18 -4.03
N GLY A 60 17.46 2.82 -3.01
CA GLY A 60 17.57 1.44 -2.53
C GLY A 60 16.23 0.90 -2.01
N PHE A 61 15.53 1.70 -1.21
CA PHE A 61 14.18 1.36 -0.72
C PHE A 61 13.18 1.20 -1.88
N LEU A 62 13.17 2.13 -2.84
CA LEU A 62 12.28 2.06 -4.00
C LEU A 62 12.57 0.84 -4.88
N ALA A 63 13.83 0.51 -5.12
CA ALA A 63 14.21 -0.67 -5.89
C ALA A 63 13.70 -1.94 -5.21
N ALA A 64 13.93 -2.09 -3.90
CA ALA A 64 13.42 -3.22 -3.12
C ALA A 64 11.89 -3.29 -3.12
N MET A 65 11.20 -2.15 -2.98
CA MET A 65 9.75 -2.07 -3.04
C MET A 65 9.21 -2.52 -4.40
N LEU A 66 9.79 -2.04 -5.51
CA LEU A 66 9.40 -2.42 -6.86
C LEU A 66 9.63 -3.91 -7.13
N ILE A 67 10.75 -4.47 -6.65
CA ILE A 67 11.03 -5.91 -6.75
C ILE A 67 9.97 -6.70 -5.97
N GLY A 68 9.65 -6.28 -4.74
CA GLY A 68 8.61 -6.90 -3.92
C GLY A 68 7.23 -6.88 -4.59
N MET A 69 6.83 -5.74 -5.16
CA MET A 69 5.58 -5.60 -5.90
C MET A 69 5.55 -6.53 -7.13
N ARG A 70 6.62 -6.54 -7.93
CA ARG A 70 6.70 -7.40 -9.11
C ARG A 70 6.71 -8.87 -8.74
N LEU A 71 7.33 -9.25 -7.64
CA LEU A 71 7.30 -10.62 -7.15
C LEU A 71 5.89 -10.98 -6.67
N ALA A 72 5.20 -10.09 -5.95
CA ALA A 72 3.84 -10.29 -5.50
C ALA A 72 2.83 -10.40 -6.66
N ASP A 73 3.02 -9.66 -7.75
CA ASP A 73 2.22 -9.75 -8.97
C ASP A 73 2.36 -11.10 -9.68
N ARG A 74 3.53 -11.76 -9.53
CA ARG A 74 3.79 -13.09 -10.09
C ARG A 74 3.20 -14.22 -9.24
N LEU A 75 2.86 -13.93 -7.98
CA LEU A 75 2.20 -14.92 -7.12
C LEU A 75 0.74 -15.05 -7.54
N PRO A 76 0.24 -16.29 -7.78
CA PRO A 76 -1.17 -16.51 -8.07
C PRO A 76 -2.00 -15.90 -6.96
N SER A 77 -2.86 -14.94 -7.31
CA SER A 77 -3.80 -14.40 -6.34
C SER A 77 -4.90 -15.42 -6.10
N PRO A 78 -5.11 -15.94 -4.88
CA PRO A 78 -6.26 -16.77 -4.58
C PRO A 78 -7.58 -15.98 -4.55
N SER A 79 -7.54 -14.66 -4.80
CA SER A 79 -8.69 -13.78 -4.61
C SER A 79 -9.31 -13.36 -5.94
N ALA A 80 -10.04 -14.32 -6.52
CA ALA A 80 -11.05 -14.10 -7.56
C ALA A 80 -12.39 -14.77 -7.18
N LYS A 81 -12.65 -15.01 -5.89
CA LYS A 81 -13.94 -15.50 -5.41
C LYS A 81 -14.28 -14.96 -4.02
N ALA A 82 -15.11 -13.92 -3.99
CA ALA A 82 -16.40 -13.90 -3.29
C ALA A 82 -17.13 -12.60 -3.67
#